data_AF-A0A120K297-F1
#
_entry.id   AF-A0A120K297-F1
#
_cell.length_a   1.000
_cell.length_b   1.000
_cell.length_c   1.000
_cell.angle_alpha   90.00
_cell.angle_beta   90.00
_cell.angle_gamma   90.00
#
_symmetry.space_group_name_H-M   'P 1'
#
loop_
_entity.id
_entity.type
_entity.pdbx_description
1 polymer ?
#
loop_
_entity_poly.entity_id
_entity_poly.type
_entity_poly.pdbx_seq_one_letter_code
_entity_poly.pdbx_strand_id
1 'polypeptide(L)'
;MDNFSDNFDYILQLTKSLSLQCWNNRQETSKIEQLLKRLAKQSLIPYEQYIAEPTPEARKEYEKLSELTEEERLVTENYKLIYHIQQQEYLNTKLWTLITQINELLISIRTFIVEQKSVRPENESEFLQNNVISSTSKVADNRQALLLAKEHSKETLNLLLAELKVTCSEIDWERIPRESREFERLRSRLTKIEKMHNITLVPNI
;
A
#
# COMPACT_ATOMS: atom_id res chain seq x y z
N MET A 1 4.48 -7.49 -16.03
CA MET A 1 5.20 -7.83 -17.28
C MET A 1 5.24 -6.55 -18.11
N ASP A 2 5.78 -5.47 -17.54
CA ASP A 2 5.52 -4.10 -18.03
C ASP A 2 6.82 -3.32 -18.34
N ASN A 3 7.97 -3.76 -17.82
CA ASN A 3 9.26 -3.07 -18.03
C ASN A 3 9.81 -3.15 -19.47
N PHE A 4 9.30 -4.06 -20.31
CA PHE A 4 9.74 -4.16 -21.70
C PHE A 4 9.11 -3.09 -22.60
N SER A 5 7.88 -2.64 -22.31
CA SER A 5 7.21 -1.57 -23.07
C SER A 5 7.95 -0.24 -22.89
N ASP A 6 8.34 0.08 -21.65
CA ASP A 6 9.03 1.32 -21.30
C ASP A 6 10.40 1.44 -21.99
N ASN A 7 11.12 0.34 -22.19
CA ASN A 7 12.43 0.36 -22.86
C ASN A 7 12.31 0.69 -24.36
N PHE A 8 11.30 0.16 -25.04
CA PHE A 8 11.06 0.50 -26.46
C PHE A 8 10.53 1.91 -26.62
N ASP A 9 9.66 2.37 -25.72
CA ASP A 9 9.16 3.74 -25.71
C ASP A 9 10.28 4.75 -25.42
N TYR A 10 11.21 4.41 -24.53
CA TYR A 10 12.40 5.23 -24.25
C TYR A 10 13.35 5.33 -25.45
N ILE A 11 13.62 4.21 -26.14
CA ILE A 11 14.43 4.20 -27.37
C ILE A 11 13.75 5.02 -28.47
N LEU A 12 12.42 4.92 -28.59
CA LEU A 12 11.65 5.71 -29.55
C LEU A 12 11.72 7.21 -29.23
N GLN A 13 11.63 7.59 -27.97
CA GLN A 13 11.79 8.99 -27.53
C GLN A 13 13.19 9.53 -27.83
N LEU A 14 14.24 8.75 -27.55
CA LEU A 14 15.62 9.12 -27.88
C LEU A 14 15.81 9.31 -29.38
N THR A 15 15.24 8.41 -30.18
CA THR A 15 15.32 8.49 -31.65
C THR A 15 14.59 9.72 -32.19
N LYS A 16 13.41 10.05 -31.63
CA LYS A 16 12.68 11.28 -31.96
C LYS A 16 13.48 12.54 -31.59
N SER A 17 14.09 12.55 -30.41
CA SER A 17 14.93 13.67 -29.96
C SER A 17 16.17 13.86 -30.84
N LEU A 18 16.87 12.79 -31.17
CA LEU A 18 18.01 12.80 -32.10
C LEU A 18 17.61 13.31 -33.49
N SER A 19 16.47 12.86 -34.01
CA SER A 19 15.98 13.29 -35.32
C SER A 19 15.68 14.80 -35.34
N LEU A 20 15.09 15.32 -34.27
CA LEU A 20 14.83 16.75 -34.09
C LEU A 20 16.13 17.56 -33.97
N GLN A 21 17.10 17.07 -33.20
CA GLN A 21 18.42 17.68 -33.05
C GLN A 21 19.16 17.76 -34.39
N CYS A 22 19.14 16.69 -35.18
CA CYS A 22 19.73 16.67 -36.53
C CYS A 22 19.09 17.70 -37.46
N TRP A 23 17.75 17.83 -37.40
CA TRP A 23 17.03 18.81 -38.21
C TRP A 23 17.37 20.25 -37.79
N ASN A 24 17.36 20.53 -36.49
CA ASN A 24 17.76 21.84 -35.95
C ASN A 24 19.21 22.19 -36.32
N ASN A 25 20.13 21.24 -36.21
CA ASN A 25 21.53 21.45 -36.57
C ASN A 25 21.69 21.78 -38.07
N ARG A 26 20.95 21.09 -38.94
CA ARG A 26 20.93 21.41 -40.38
C ARG A 26 20.39 22.81 -40.65
N GLN A 27 19.37 23.25 -39.91
CA GLN A 27 18.82 24.59 -40.04
C GLN A 27 19.81 25.67 -39.57
N GLU A 28 20.47 25.45 -38.43
CA GLU A 28 21.52 26.36 -37.93
C GLU A 28 22.72 26.42 -38.88
N THR A 29 23.16 25.28 -39.42
CA THR A 29 24.22 25.23 -40.43
C THR A 29 23.85 26.05 -41.67
N SER A 30 22.60 25.94 -42.13
CA SER A 30 22.12 26.74 -43.26
C SER A 30 22.07 28.24 -42.95
N LYS A 31 21.69 28.63 -41.72
CA LYS A 31 21.76 30.04 -41.29
C LYS A 31 23.20 30.55 -41.28
N ILE A 32 24.14 29.77 -40.76
CA ILE A 32 25.56 30.12 -40.74
C ILE A 32 26.08 30.30 -42.18
N GLU A 33 25.71 29.38 -43.08
CA GLU A 33 26.08 29.47 -44.50
C GLU A 33 25.52 30.75 -45.15
N GLN A 34 24.28 31.13 -44.86
CA GLN A 34 23.67 32.37 -45.34
C GLN A 34 24.39 33.61 -44.80
N LEU A 35 24.76 33.60 -43.51
CA LEU A 35 25.53 34.68 -42.89
C LEU A 35 26.91 34.82 -43.53
N LEU A 36 27.61 33.71 -43.78
CA LEU A 36 28.89 33.73 -44.47
C LEU A 36 28.76 34.24 -45.92
N LYS A 37 27.71 33.85 -46.66
CA LYS A 37 27.43 34.40 -47.99
C LYS A 37 27.12 35.90 -47.95
N ARG A 38 26.44 36.37 -46.90
CA ARG A 38 26.17 37.80 -46.69
C ARG A 38 27.46 38.55 -46.36
N LEU A 39 28.30 38.00 -45.49
CA LEU A 39 29.61 38.55 -45.15
C LEU A 39 30.49 38.67 -46.40
N ALA A 40 30.57 37.61 -47.21
CA ALA A 40 31.27 37.58 -48.49
C ALA A 40 30.80 38.68 -49.45
N LYS A 41 29.47 38.89 -49.54
CA LYS A 41 28.91 40.01 -50.32
C LYS A 41 29.31 41.38 -49.76
N GLN A 42 29.36 41.54 -48.44
CA GLN A 42 29.73 42.80 -47.79
C GLN A 42 31.22 43.11 -47.90
N SER A 43 32.06 42.08 -47.84
CA SER A 43 33.51 42.21 -47.94
C SER A 43 34.02 42.23 -49.38
N LEU A 44 33.15 42.04 -50.38
CA LEU A 44 33.50 41.89 -51.80
C LEU A 44 34.47 40.72 -52.08
N ILE A 45 34.50 39.73 -51.18
CA ILE A 45 35.36 38.55 -51.26
C ILE A 45 34.50 37.36 -51.69
N PRO A 46 34.89 36.58 -52.72
CA PRO A 46 34.17 35.36 -53.11
C PRO A 46 34.01 34.39 -51.95
N TYR A 47 32.84 33.76 -51.85
CA TYR A 47 32.53 32.82 -50.76
C TYR A 47 33.52 31.64 -50.72
N GLU A 48 34.01 31.19 -51.87
CA GLU A 48 35.00 30.12 -52.00
C GLU A 48 36.34 30.47 -51.33
N GLN A 49 36.69 31.75 -51.21
CA GLN A 49 37.91 32.19 -50.55
C GLN A 49 37.83 32.09 -49.02
N TYR A 50 36.62 32.03 -48.44
CA TYR A 50 36.44 31.75 -47.01
C TYR A 50 36.55 30.26 -46.67
N ILE A 51 36.43 29.39 -47.67
CA ILE A 51 36.54 27.92 -47.53
C ILE A 51 37.99 27.46 -47.79
N ALA A 52 38.73 28.21 -48.61
CA ALA A 52 40.12 27.91 -48.92
C ALA A 52 41.01 28.00 -47.67
N GLU A 53 41.97 27.09 -47.55
CA GLU A 53 42.98 27.17 -46.49
C GLU A 53 43.75 28.50 -46.62
N PRO A 54 43.90 29.26 -45.53
CA PRO A 54 44.57 30.56 -45.57
C PRO A 54 46.04 30.37 -45.97
N THR A 55 46.56 31.34 -46.74
CA THR A 55 47.98 31.35 -47.12
C THR A 55 48.87 31.35 -45.86
N PRO A 56 50.03 30.68 -45.90
CA PRO A 56 50.93 30.57 -44.75
C PRO A 56 51.42 31.93 -44.22
N GLU A 57 51.40 32.97 -45.06
CA GLU A 57 51.71 34.36 -44.70
C GLU A 57 50.57 35.01 -43.91
N ALA A 58 49.32 34.89 -44.39
CA ALA A 58 48.13 35.36 -43.68
C ALA A 58 47.94 34.63 -42.34
N ARG A 59 48.30 33.35 -42.28
CA ARG A 59 48.28 32.56 -41.04
C ARG A 59 49.30 33.07 -40.02
N LYS A 60 50.52 33.42 -40.47
CA LYS A 60 51.55 34.03 -39.61
C LYS A 60 51.20 35.45 -39.17
N GLU A 61 50.56 36.25 -40.02
CA GLU A 61 50.05 37.57 -39.64
C GLU A 61 48.91 37.47 -38.62
N TYR A 62 47.98 36.52 -38.82
CA TYR A 62 46.93 36.24 -37.86
C TYR A 62 47.51 35.75 -36.53
N GLU A 63 48.48 34.82 -36.54
CA GLU A 63 49.15 34.36 -35.31
C GLU A 63 49.84 35.49 -34.56
N LYS A 64 50.47 36.45 -35.26
CA LYS A 64 51.05 37.65 -34.64
C LYS A 64 50.01 38.62 -34.08
N LEU A 65 48.87 38.77 -34.75
CA LEU A 65 47.76 39.61 -34.28
C LEU A 65 46.92 38.92 -33.18
N SER A 66 46.99 37.59 -33.10
CA SER A 66 46.28 36.74 -32.15
C SER A 66 47.09 36.47 -30.88
N GLU A 67 48.31 37.01 -30.76
CA GLU A 67 49.04 37.03 -29.49
C GLU A 67 48.26 37.90 -28.50
N LEU A 68 47.51 37.23 -27.63
CA LEU A 68 46.75 37.84 -26.55
C LEU A 68 47.68 38.72 -25.71
N THR A 69 47.29 39.96 -25.52
CA THR A 69 47.95 40.84 -24.55
C THR A 69 47.83 40.24 -23.14
N GLU A 70 48.79 40.53 -22.24
CA GLU A 70 48.71 40.03 -20.86
C GLU A 70 47.38 40.40 -20.19
N GLU A 71 46.85 41.58 -20.50
CA GLU A 71 45.55 42.05 -20.02
C GLU A 71 44.41 41.12 -20.50
N GLU A 72 44.34 40.78 -21.78
CA GLU A 72 43.32 39.87 -22.32
C GLU A 72 43.44 38.46 -21.75
N ARG A 73 44.68 37.99 -21.52
CA ARG A 73 44.92 36.70 -20.86
C ARG A 73 44.40 36.70 -19.42
N LEU A 74 44.72 37.74 -18.65
CA LEU A 74 44.26 37.89 -17.26
C LEU A 74 42.73 38.03 -17.18
N VAL A 75 42.12 38.76 -18.12
CA VAL A 75 40.66 38.87 -18.22
C VAL A 75 40.04 37.49 -18.48
N THR A 76 40.62 36.71 -19.39
CA THR A 76 40.15 35.35 -19.69
C THR A 76 40.30 34.40 -18.50
N GLU A 77 41.42 34.48 -17.78
CA GLU A 77 41.65 33.70 -16.55
C GLU A 77 40.64 34.09 -15.46
N ASN A 78 40.36 35.38 -15.27
CA ASN A 78 39.36 35.86 -14.32
C ASN A 78 37.94 35.36 -14.65
N TYR A 79 37.53 35.41 -15.93
CA TYR A 79 36.22 34.87 -16.32
C TYR A 79 36.11 33.37 -16.06
N LYS A 80 37.17 32.59 -16.29
CA LYS A 80 37.21 31.17 -15.94
C LYS A 80 37.08 30.95 -14.44
N LEU A 81 37.79 31.72 -13.63
CA LEU A 81 37.71 31.67 -12.17
C LEU A 81 36.30 31.98 -11.67
N ILE A 82 35.67 33.05 -12.17
CA ILE A 82 34.29 33.41 -11.82
C ILE A 82 33.33 32.27 -12.19
N TYR A 83 33.50 31.67 -13.36
CA TYR A 83 32.68 30.55 -13.79
C TYR A 83 32.83 29.33 -12.87
N HIS A 84 34.07 29.00 -12.46
CA HIS A 84 34.31 27.92 -11.50
C HIS A 84 33.70 28.20 -10.12
N ILE A 85 33.78 29.44 -9.64
CA ILE A 85 33.13 29.86 -8.38
C ILE A 85 31.62 29.66 -8.48
N GLN A 86 30.99 30.13 -9.56
CA GLN A 86 29.55 29.97 -9.77
C GLN A 86 29.12 28.49 -9.82
N GLN A 87 29.89 27.64 -10.50
CA GLN A 87 29.62 26.20 -10.52
C GLN A 87 29.71 25.59 -9.12
N GLN A 88 30.71 25.97 -8.34
CA GLN A 88 30.88 25.46 -6.99
C GLN A 88 29.78 25.94 -6.04
N GLU A 89 29.35 27.19 -6.15
CA GLU A 89 28.21 27.74 -5.40
C GLU A 89 26.89 27.03 -5.75
N TYR A 90 26.67 26.76 -7.04
CA TYR A 90 25.51 26.00 -7.49
C TYR A 90 25.50 24.59 -6.90
N LEU A 91 26.62 23.86 -6.97
CA LEU A 91 26.75 22.53 -6.40
C LEU A 91 26.57 22.55 -4.88
N ASN A 92 27.16 23.51 -4.18
CA ASN A 92 26.99 23.66 -2.73
C ASN A 92 25.53 23.90 -2.37
N THR A 93 24.81 24.73 -3.12
CA THR A 93 23.38 25.00 -2.88
C THR A 93 22.55 23.73 -3.06
N LYS A 94 22.85 22.92 -4.09
CA LYS A 94 22.21 21.62 -4.30
C LYS A 94 22.51 20.63 -3.18
N LEU A 95 23.76 20.56 -2.72
CA LEU A 95 24.16 19.72 -1.59
C LEU A 95 23.44 20.13 -0.30
N TRP A 96 23.36 21.43 0.00
CA TRP A 96 22.61 21.91 1.16
C TRP A 96 21.13 21.58 1.08
N THR A 97 20.53 21.73 -0.11
CA THR A 97 19.12 21.35 -0.33
C THR A 97 18.90 19.86 -0.05
N LEU A 98 19.80 18.99 -0.53
CA LEU A 98 19.76 17.54 -0.27
C LEU A 98 19.91 17.24 1.23
N ILE A 99 20.83 17.89 1.92
CA ILE A 99 21.02 17.72 3.37
C ILE A 99 19.75 18.10 4.13
N THR A 100 19.10 19.22 3.76
CA THR A 100 17.83 19.63 4.36
C THR A 100 16.74 18.60 4.13
N GLN A 101 16.58 18.11 2.89
CA GLN A 101 15.61 17.06 2.58
C GLN A 101 15.85 15.77 3.37
N ILE A 102 17.10 15.35 3.51
CA ILE A 102 17.46 14.18 4.34
C ILE A 102 17.07 14.41 5.81
N ASN A 103 17.35 15.60 6.34
CA ASN A 103 16.98 15.95 7.72
C ASN A 103 15.45 15.94 7.93
N GLU A 104 14.68 16.49 6.99
CA GLU A 104 13.22 16.45 7.03
C GLU A 104 12.69 15.01 7.02
N LEU A 105 13.25 14.15 6.16
CA LEU A 105 12.88 12.73 6.13
C LEU A 105 13.22 12.01 7.44
N LEU A 106 14.38 12.28 8.05
CA LEU A 106 14.76 11.71 9.35
C LEU A 106 13.80 12.15 10.46
N ILE A 107 13.39 13.42 10.46
CA ILE A 107 12.38 13.93 11.40
C ILE A 107 11.04 13.20 11.18
N SER A 108 10.59 13.07 9.93
CA SER A 108 9.35 12.36 9.59
C SER A 108 9.38 10.90 10.06
N ILE A 109 10.46 10.18 9.83
CA ILE A 109 10.63 8.79 10.28
C ILE A 109 10.57 8.72 11.81
N ARG A 110 11.24 9.65 12.49
CA ARG A 110 11.21 9.72 13.95
C ARG A 110 9.79 9.93 14.47
N THR A 111 9.06 10.89 13.90
CA THR A 111 7.66 11.17 14.28
C THR A 111 6.78 9.94 14.06
N PHE A 112 6.91 9.29 12.89
CA PHE A 112 6.19 8.06 12.59
C PHE A 112 6.46 6.95 13.61
N ILE A 113 7.72 6.73 14.01
CA ILE A 113 8.07 5.72 15.02
C ILE A 113 7.44 6.07 16.38
N VAL A 114 7.43 7.34 16.76
CA VAL A 114 6.81 7.80 18.03
C VAL A 114 5.30 7.59 17.99
N GLU A 115 4.64 7.98 16.90
CA GLU A 115 3.21 7.76 16.70
C GLU A 115 2.87 6.28 16.73
N GLN A 116 3.62 5.43 16.01
CA GLN A 116 3.39 3.99 15.99
C GLN A 116 3.56 3.38 17.38
N LYS A 117 4.57 3.81 18.16
CA LYS A 117 4.75 3.35 19.55
C LYS A 117 3.62 3.79 20.47
N SER A 118 3.01 4.94 20.22
CA SER A 118 1.86 5.44 21.01
C SER A 118 0.57 4.71 20.66
N VAL A 119 0.31 4.45 19.38
CA VAL A 119 -0.95 3.88 18.88
C VAL A 119 -0.99 2.36 19.02
N ARG A 120 0.15 1.67 18.90
CA ARG A 120 0.24 0.22 19.03
C ARG A 120 -0.37 -0.36 20.32
N PRO A 121 -0.08 0.14 21.54
CA PRO A 121 -0.67 -0.40 22.76
C PRO A 121 -2.18 -0.18 22.84
N GLU A 122 -2.70 0.93 22.31
CA GLU A 122 -4.14 1.20 22.26
C GLU A 122 -4.85 0.20 21.35
N ASN A 123 -4.31 -0.04 20.15
CA ASN A 123 -4.86 -1.01 19.20
C ASN A 123 -4.77 -2.46 19.73
N GLU A 124 -3.66 -2.82 20.40
CA GLU A 124 -3.52 -4.14 21.02
C GLU A 124 -4.52 -4.33 22.18
N SER A 125 -4.72 -3.29 23.00
CA SER A 125 -5.71 -3.30 24.08
C SER A 125 -7.14 -3.39 23.55
N GLU A 126 -7.49 -2.59 22.53
CA GLU A 126 -8.80 -2.63 21.89
C GLU A 126 -9.07 -3.98 21.24
N PHE A 127 -8.07 -4.56 20.55
CA PHE A 127 -8.16 -5.90 20.00
C PHE A 127 -8.42 -6.95 21.08
N LEU A 128 -7.66 -6.92 22.18
CA LEU A 128 -7.85 -7.83 23.30
C LEU A 128 -9.24 -7.67 23.93
N GLN A 129 -9.71 -6.44 24.10
CA GLN A 129 -11.00 -6.15 24.69
C GLN A 129 -12.15 -6.64 23.81
N ASN A 130 -12.09 -6.35 22.51
CA ASN A 130 -13.15 -6.71 21.58
C ASN A 130 -13.17 -8.21 21.28
N ASN A 131 -12.03 -8.84 21.03
CA ASN A 131 -12.00 -10.23 20.58
C ASN A 131 -11.91 -11.25 21.71
N VAL A 132 -11.14 -10.95 22.77
CA VAL A 132 -10.88 -11.93 23.85
C VAL A 132 -11.82 -11.68 25.02
N ILE A 133 -11.85 -10.46 25.56
CA ILE A 133 -12.62 -10.17 26.79
C ILE A 133 -14.12 -10.24 26.51
N SER A 134 -14.61 -9.60 25.44
CA SER A 134 -16.04 -9.62 25.11
C SER A 134 -16.54 -11.03 24.78
N SER A 135 -15.75 -11.82 24.06
CA SER A 135 -16.12 -13.19 23.70
C SER A 135 -16.11 -14.11 24.92
N THR A 136 -15.14 -13.96 25.81
CA THR A 136 -15.10 -14.75 27.05
C THR A 136 -16.24 -14.39 27.99
N SER A 137 -16.61 -13.11 28.11
CA SER A 137 -17.80 -12.68 28.88
C SER A 137 -19.06 -13.31 28.28
N LYS A 138 -19.28 -13.20 26.96
CA LYS A 138 -20.45 -13.80 26.30
C LYS A 138 -20.54 -15.31 26.53
N VAL A 139 -19.41 -16.02 26.49
CA VAL A 139 -19.38 -17.46 26.78
C VAL A 139 -19.71 -17.75 28.23
N ALA A 140 -19.21 -16.93 29.17
CA ALA A 140 -19.54 -17.07 30.59
C ALA A 140 -21.04 -16.81 30.85
N ASP A 141 -21.60 -15.76 30.25
CA ASP A 141 -23.02 -15.42 30.36
C ASP A 141 -23.90 -16.53 29.77
N ASN A 142 -23.56 -17.03 28.58
CA ASN A 142 -24.26 -18.15 27.95
C ASN A 142 -24.19 -19.42 28.80
N ARG A 143 -23.04 -19.70 29.40
CA ARG A 143 -22.88 -20.85 30.31
C ARG A 143 -23.80 -20.70 31.53
N GLN A 144 -23.87 -19.52 32.12
CA GLN A 144 -24.75 -19.27 33.26
C GLN A 144 -26.22 -19.41 32.87
N ALA A 145 -26.62 -18.86 31.73
CA ALA A 145 -27.98 -19.02 31.20
C ALA A 145 -28.34 -20.50 30.96
N LEU A 146 -27.44 -21.30 30.40
CA LEU A 146 -27.65 -22.73 30.19
C LEU A 146 -27.77 -23.51 31.50
N LEU A 147 -26.99 -23.16 32.53
CA LEU A 147 -27.10 -23.77 33.85
C LEU A 147 -28.45 -23.47 34.49
N LEU A 148 -28.90 -22.21 34.44
CA LEU A 148 -30.22 -21.83 34.95
C LEU A 148 -31.35 -22.54 34.18
N ALA A 149 -31.27 -22.57 32.85
CA ALA A 149 -32.25 -23.26 32.01
C ALA A 149 -32.31 -24.77 32.29
N LYS A 150 -31.16 -25.39 32.59
CA LYS A 150 -31.09 -26.80 32.97
C LYS A 150 -31.79 -27.06 34.30
N GLU A 151 -31.55 -26.23 35.32
CA GLU A 151 -32.24 -26.37 36.62
C GLU A 151 -33.75 -26.15 36.47
N HIS A 152 -34.17 -25.09 35.76
CA HIS A 152 -35.59 -24.85 35.50
C HIS A 152 -36.27 -26.01 34.74
N SER A 153 -35.59 -26.56 33.72
CA SER A 153 -36.09 -27.72 32.98
C SER A 153 -36.23 -28.95 33.88
N LYS A 154 -35.28 -29.18 34.79
CA LYS A 154 -35.34 -30.26 35.78
C LYS A 154 -36.50 -30.09 36.76
N GLU A 155 -36.72 -28.88 37.27
CA GLU A 155 -37.86 -28.56 38.13
C GLU A 155 -39.19 -28.78 37.40
N THR A 156 -39.30 -28.30 36.16
CA THR A 156 -40.49 -28.48 35.33
C THR A 156 -40.76 -29.97 35.06
N LEU A 157 -39.71 -30.74 34.73
CA LEU A 157 -39.83 -32.18 34.54
C LEU A 157 -40.30 -32.89 35.82
N ASN A 158 -39.80 -32.48 36.99
CA ASN A 158 -40.23 -33.06 38.26
C ASN A 158 -41.71 -32.76 38.55
N LEU A 159 -42.18 -31.54 38.25
CA LEU A 159 -43.59 -31.16 38.40
C LEU A 159 -44.48 -31.99 37.45
N LEU A 160 -44.10 -32.10 36.18
CA LEU A 160 -44.83 -32.93 35.21
C LEU A 160 -44.86 -34.40 35.62
N LEU A 161 -43.77 -34.93 36.16
CA LEU A 161 -43.72 -36.30 36.69
C LEU A 161 -44.63 -36.47 37.92
N ALA A 162 -44.77 -35.44 38.76
CA ALA A 162 -45.68 -35.45 39.89
C ALA A 162 -47.16 -35.41 39.43
N GLU A 163 -47.50 -34.54 38.48
CA GLU A 163 -48.85 -34.50 37.88
C GLU A 163 -49.18 -35.81 37.15
N LEU A 164 -48.20 -36.40 36.47
CA LEU A 164 -48.38 -37.68 35.78
C LEU A 164 -48.62 -38.82 36.77
N LYS A 165 -47.96 -38.80 37.95
CA LYS A 165 -48.28 -39.73 39.04
C LYS A 165 -49.71 -39.56 39.56
N VAL A 166 -50.14 -38.31 39.79
CA VAL A 166 -51.49 -38.01 40.29
C VAL A 166 -52.54 -38.49 39.29
N THR A 167 -52.43 -38.07 38.03
CA THR A 167 -53.35 -38.50 36.96
C THR A 167 -53.35 -40.02 36.76
N CYS A 168 -52.20 -40.70 36.88
CA CYS A 168 -52.16 -42.16 36.83
C CYS A 168 -52.78 -42.82 38.07
N SER A 169 -52.78 -42.17 39.23
CA SER A 169 -53.44 -42.68 40.45
C SER A 169 -54.96 -42.45 40.45
N GLU A 170 -55.47 -41.47 39.70
CA GLU A 170 -56.89 -41.17 39.56
C GLU A 170 -57.61 -42.06 38.53
N ILE A 171 -56.86 -42.82 37.74
CA ILE A 171 -57.41 -43.75 36.75
C ILE A 171 -57.82 -45.06 37.43
N ASP A 172 -59.08 -45.45 37.28
CA ASP A 172 -59.58 -46.79 37.63
C ASP A 172 -59.05 -47.83 36.63
N TRP A 173 -57.83 -48.31 36.85
CA TRP A 173 -57.15 -49.32 36.01
C TRP A 173 -57.89 -50.67 35.93
N GLU A 174 -58.84 -50.93 36.84
CA GLU A 174 -59.67 -52.13 36.85
C GLU A 174 -60.82 -52.10 35.82
N ARG A 175 -61.26 -50.90 35.39
CA ARG A 175 -62.37 -50.73 34.43
C ARG A 175 -61.94 -50.70 32.97
N ILE A 176 -60.63 -50.72 32.70
CA ILE A 176 -60.09 -50.58 31.34
C ILE A 176 -59.98 -51.95 30.67
N PRO A 177 -60.50 -52.14 29.44
CA PRO A 177 -60.37 -53.39 28.70
C PRO A 177 -58.91 -53.75 28.43
N ARG A 178 -58.40 -54.76 29.16
CA ARG A 178 -56.99 -55.18 29.12
C ARG A 178 -56.56 -55.78 27.78
N GLU A 179 -57.52 -56.19 26.96
CA GLU A 179 -57.29 -56.81 25.64
C GLU A 179 -57.24 -55.78 24.49
N SER A 180 -57.44 -54.50 24.76
CA SER A 180 -57.35 -53.47 23.72
C SER A 180 -55.89 -53.18 23.34
N ARG A 181 -55.62 -53.15 22.04
CA ARG A 181 -54.32 -52.76 21.45
C ARG A 181 -53.85 -51.36 21.91
N GLU A 182 -54.79 -50.50 22.30
CA GLU A 182 -54.51 -49.16 22.81
C GLU A 182 -53.96 -49.19 24.24
N PHE A 183 -54.44 -50.13 25.07
CA PHE A 183 -53.95 -50.34 26.43
C PHE A 183 -52.51 -50.87 26.45
N GLU A 184 -52.16 -51.82 25.58
CA GLU A 184 -50.78 -52.31 25.43
C GLU A 184 -49.82 -51.21 24.95
N ARG A 185 -50.27 -50.33 24.05
CA ARG A 185 -49.48 -49.16 23.59
C ARG A 185 -49.28 -48.15 24.71
N LEU A 186 -50.30 -47.90 25.52
CA LEU A 186 -50.20 -47.00 26.67
C LEU A 186 -49.27 -47.57 27.74
N ARG A 187 -49.43 -48.86 28.09
CA ARG A 187 -48.57 -49.57 29.04
C ARG A 187 -47.11 -49.61 28.59
N SER A 188 -46.84 -49.87 27.31
CA SER A 188 -45.47 -49.85 26.77
C SER A 188 -44.83 -48.45 26.76
N ARG A 189 -45.62 -47.38 26.67
CA ARG A 189 -45.14 -46.00 26.81
C ARG A 189 -44.89 -45.62 28.26
N LEU A 190 -45.81 -45.97 29.17
CA LEU A 190 -45.67 -45.75 30.60
C LEU A 190 -44.45 -46.50 31.15
N THR A 191 -44.31 -47.80 30.86
CA THR A 191 -43.13 -48.59 31.27
C THR A 191 -41.80 -48.06 30.72
N LYS A 192 -41.78 -47.41 29.56
CA LYS A 192 -40.59 -46.70 29.05
C LYS A 192 -40.27 -45.47 29.89
N ILE A 193 -41.29 -44.70 30.28
CA ILE A 193 -41.14 -43.52 31.14
C ILE A 193 -40.70 -43.95 32.56
N GLU A 194 -41.27 -45.02 33.09
CA GLU A 194 -40.90 -45.62 34.39
C GLU A 194 -39.42 -46.04 34.41
N LYS A 195 -38.94 -46.69 33.34
CA LYS A 195 -37.53 -47.09 33.20
C LYS A 195 -36.58 -45.91 32.98
N MET A 196 -37.02 -44.87 32.27
CA MET A 196 -36.19 -43.72 31.94
C MET A 196 -36.01 -42.76 33.12
N HIS A 197 -37.02 -42.68 34.00
CA HIS A 197 -37.01 -41.77 35.15
C HIS A 197 -37.01 -42.47 36.53
N ASN A 198 -36.89 -43.81 36.57
CA ASN A 198 -36.93 -44.62 37.80
C ASN A 198 -38.14 -44.31 38.71
N ILE A 199 -39.32 -44.28 38.12
CA ILE A 199 -40.57 -43.97 38.82
C ILE A 199 -41.56 -45.11 38.60
N THR A 200 -42.36 -45.45 39.61
CA THR A 200 -43.56 -46.30 39.50
C THR A 200 -44.78 -45.42 39.24
N LEU A 201 -45.43 -45.61 38.09
CA LEU A 201 -46.61 -44.87 37.64
C LEU A 201 -47.88 -45.73 37.68
N VAL A 202 -47.73 -47.04 37.52
CA VAL A 202 -48.84 -48.01 37.63
C VAL A 202 -48.66 -48.82 38.92
N PRO A 203 -49.61 -48.80 39.88
CA PRO A 203 -49.57 -49.72 41.01
C PRO A 203 -49.65 -51.16 40.47
N ASN A 204 -48.86 -52.08 41.03
CA ASN A 204 -48.74 -53.46 40.53
C ASN A 204 -50.11 -54.10 40.27
N ILE A 205 -50.44 -54.26 38.98
CA ILE A 205 -51.54 -55.07 38.44
C ILE A 205 -50.94 -56.11 37.49
#